data_AF-A0A939T7Q3-F1
#
_entry.id   AF-A0A939T7Q3-F1
#
_cell.length_a   1.000
_cell.length_b   1.000
_cell.length_c   1.000
_cell.angle_alpha   90.00
_cell.angle_beta   90.00
_cell.angle_gamma   90.00
#
_symmetry.space_group_name_H-M   'P 1'
#
loop_
_entity.id
_entity.type
_entity.pdbx_description
1 polymer ?
#
loop_
_entity_poly.entity_id
_entity_poly.type
_entity_poly.pdbx_seq_one_letter_code
_entity_poly.pdbx_strand_id
1 'polypeptide(L)'
;MGPSGYAVVDVETTGLRPAHHDRVIEVGIVQTDTAGEITGEWGSLVNPGRDLGPQRIHRITAADVRHAPPFEALAGTIAGLLRGRVVVAHNLRFDAMFLASEFTRMGVAAPLAVRSGVCTMTWAPHFIPEAPRNLAGCCAVAEVPLEGHHDALVDTRAAAGLLRHYIRLGNAAGADLPWADVLAAQRSWPDLPASTAQAVRRGVSADRDAHFLARVLDTLPRVAEPAGADTYLDLLDRVLLDRDISPTAGDALAEFANGIGLSWGDLHRLHRDYLAALARSAIAEGAVDARERDELARVAGLLDLPPDAVDEALDRAAAGAEREVRRYRLQPGDLVAFTGEAEVPREVWESRARQAGYVPHPRVTKEVRLLVAADPDTMSQKARRARIYGVPVVTTRAFKRMIAQPRD
;
A
#
# COMPACT_ATOMS: atom_id res chain seq x y z
N MET A 1 28.07 13.44 -25.78
CA MET A 1 28.34 12.37 -24.81
C MET A 1 27.02 12.02 -24.15
N GLY A 2 26.67 10.73 -24.05
CA GLY A 2 25.47 10.32 -23.31
C GLY A 2 25.61 10.62 -21.81
N PRO A 3 24.53 10.49 -21.02
CA PRO A 3 24.60 10.69 -19.57
C PRO A 3 25.68 9.78 -18.96
N SER A 4 26.59 10.38 -18.18
CA SER A 4 27.70 9.70 -17.48
C SER A 4 27.60 9.90 -15.98
N GLY A 5 27.98 8.90 -15.19
CA GLY A 5 27.95 8.96 -13.73
C GLY A 5 27.23 7.74 -13.13
N TYR A 6 26.58 7.96 -12.00
CA TYR A 6 25.96 6.89 -11.23
C TYR A 6 24.44 7.03 -11.21
N ALA A 7 23.76 5.89 -11.08
CA ALA A 7 22.36 5.81 -10.72
C ALA A 7 22.26 4.96 -9.46
N VAL A 8 22.08 5.63 -8.33
CA VAL A 8 21.89 4.99 -7.03
C VAL A 8 20.46 4.49 -6.96
N VAL A 9 20.26 3.27 -6.51
CA VAL A 9 18.95 2.61 -6.42
C VAL A 9 18.76 2.03 -5.03
N ASP A 10 17.52 2.00 -4.59
CA ASP A 10 17.04 1.24 -3.44
C ASP A 10 15.62 0.75 -3.73
N VAL A 11 15.26 -0.44 -3.25
CA VAL A 11 13.92 -0.99 -3.43
C VAL A 11 13.35 -1.51 -2.11
N GLU A 12 12.07 -1.21 -1.88
CA GLU A 12 11.26 -1.92 -0.88
C GLU A 12 10.53 -3.07 -1.55
N THR A 13 10.34 -4.17 -0.81
CA THR A 13 9.86 -5.43 -1.38
C THR A 13 8.85 -6.14 -0.50
N THR A 14 8.02 -7.01 -1.10
CA THR A 14 7.04 -7.82 -0.36
C THR A 14 7.66 -8.91 0.52
N GLY A 15 8.98 -9.08 0.47
CA GLY A 15 9.73 -10.19 1.06
C GLY A 15 11.17 -10.22 0.56
N LEU A 16 11.93 -11.26 0.89
CA LEU A 16 13.39 -11.28 0.69
C LEU A 16 13.85 -12.02 -0.56
N ARG A 17 12.95 -12.72 -1.27
CA ARG A 17 13.36 -13.65 -2.34
C ARG A 17 12.47 -13.55 -3.56
N PRO A 18 12.94 -12.93 -4.66
CA PRO A 18 12.19 -12.87 -5.92
C PRO A 18 11.83 -14.25 -6.48
N ALA A 19 12.68 -15.26 -6.23
CA ALA A 19 12.44 -16.67 -6.61
C ALA A 19 11.21 -17.29 -5.91
N HIS A 20 10.80 -16.76 -4.76
CA HIS A 20 9.55 -17.11 -4.07
C HIS A 20 8.40 -16.15 -4.42
N HIS A 21 8.50 -15.58 -5.62
CA HIS A 21 7.56 -14.64 -6.21
C HIS A 21 7.52 -13.25 -5.57
N ASP A 22 8.36 -12.92 -4.59
CA ASP A 22 8.39 -11.58 -3.97
C ASP A 22 8.61 -10.49 -5.03
N ARG A 23 8.01 -9.33 -4.79
CA ARG A 23 7.89 -8.24 -5.75
C ARG A 23 8.42 -6.94 -5.16
N VAL A 24 8.83 -6.04 -6.04
CA VAL A 24 9.11 -4.64 -5.70
C VAL A 24 7.80 -3.92 -5.36
N ILE A 25 7.81 -3.12 -4.30
CA ILE A 25 6.67 -2.28 -3.85
C ILE A 25 7.01 -0.79 -3.80
N GLU A 26 8.29 -0.44 -3.85
CA GLU A 26 8.76 0.93 -4.04
C GLU A 26 10.13 0.91 -4.70
N VAL A 27 10.42 1.92 -5.52
CA VAL A 27 11.72 2.15 -6.13
C VAL A 27 12.17 3.58 -5.85
N GLY A 28 13.37 3.75 -5.32
CA GLY A 28 14.10 5.01 -5.28
C GLY A 28 15.23 5.01 -6.30
N ILE A 29 15.42 6.14 -7.00
CA ILE A 29 16.53 6.35 -7.94
C ILE A 29 17.08 7.76 -7.74
N VAL A 30 18.37 7.87 -7.51
CA VAL A 30 19.12 9.14 -7.47
C VAL A 30 20.22 9.09 -8.52
N GLN A 31 20.15 10.00 -9.48
CA GLN A 31 21.20 10.15 -10.49
C GLN A 31 22.26 11.10 -9.98
N THR A 32 23.53 10.74 -10.13
CA THR A 32 24.66 11.62 -9.83
C THR A 32 25.59 11.75 -11.02
N ASP A 33 26.37 12.82 -11.06
CA ASP A 33 27.54 12.89 -11.94
C ASP A 33 28.67 11.96 -11.44
N THR A 34 29.84 12.01 -12.08
CA THR A 34 31.01 11.20 -11.72
C THR A 34 31.70 11.65 -10.42
N ALA A 35 31.42 12.86 -9.93
CA ALA A 35 31.90 13.35 -8.63
C ALA A 35 30.97 12.94 -7.47
N GLY A 36 29.80 12.36 -7.78
CA GLY A 36 28.79 11.96 -6.80
C GLY A 36 27.83 13.10 -6.45
N GLU A 37 27.81 14.19 -7.21
CA GLU A 37 26.84 15.28 -7.00
C GLU A 37 25.50 14.93 -7.64
N ILE A 38 24.41 15.16 -6.92
CA ILE A 38 23.05 14.78 -7.33
C ILE A 38 22.62 15.64 -8.53
N THR A 39 22.15 14.98 -9.58
CA THR A 39 21.69 15.58 -10.84
C THR A 39 20.20 15.35 -11.10
N GLY A 40 19.58 14.44 -10.36
CA GLY A 40 18.16 14.13 -10.49
C GLY A 40 17.72 13.07 -9.50
N GLU A 41 16.45 13.08 -9.17
CA GLU A 41 15.85 12.14 -8.24
C GLU A 41 14.49 11.71 -8.77
N TRP A 42 14.17 10.45 -8.53
CA TRP A 42 12.89 9.88 -8.90
C TRP A 42 12.57 8.73 -7.95
N GLY A 43 11.30 8.53 -7.65
CA GLY A 43 10.89 7.29 -7.02
C GLY A 43 9.38 7.15 -7.03
N SER A 44 8.93 5.92 -6.94
CA SER A 44 7.52 5.57 -7.02
C SER A 44 7.21 4.35 -6.17
N LEU A 45 6.03 4.37 -5.55
CA LEU A 45 5.33 3.16 -5.16
C LEU A 45 5.04 2.30 -6.40
N VAL A 46 5.02 1.00 -6.19
CA VAL A 46 4.76 -0.01 -7.22
C VAL A 46 3.66 -0.92 -6.69
N ASN A 47 2.61 -1.15 -7.49
CA ASN A 47 1.61 -2.14 -7.15
C ASN A 47 2.13 -3.54 -7.49
N PRO A 48 2.40 -4.41 -6.49
CA PRO A 48 2.99 -5.72 -6.74
C PRO A 48 1.95 -6.74 -7.21
N GLY A 49 0.66 -6.38 -7.20
CA GLY A 49 -0.46 -7.29 -7.49
C GLY A 49 -0.59 -8.43 -6.48
N ARG A 50 -0.06 -8.29 -5.26
CA ARG A 50 -0.06 -9.34 -4.22
C ARG A 50 -0.02 -8.75 -2.81
N ASP A 51 -0.02 -9.63 -1.80
CA ASP A 51 0.20 -9.27 -0.40
C ASP A 51 1.59 -8.63 -0.22
N LEU A 52 1.64 -7.56 0.60
CA LEU A 52 2.85 -6.75 0.82
C LEU A 52 3.84 -7.37 1.80
N GLY A 53 3.50 -8.48 2.46
CA GLY A 53 4.36 -9.06 3.49
C GLY A 53 4.44 -8.17 4.74
N PRO A 54 5.62 -8.08 5.40
CA PRO A 54 5.75 -7.44 6.71
C PRO A 54 5.75 -5.91 6.64
N GLN A 55 4.56 -5.31 6.48
CA GLN A 55 4.35 -3.86 6.34
C GLN A 55 4.96 -2.98 7.45
N ARG A 56 5.17 -3.53 8.64
CA ARG A 56 5.85 -2.82 9.74
C ARG A 56 7.29 -2.41 9.42
N ILE A 57 7.93 -3.12 8.48
CA ILE A 57 9.33 -2.89 8.09
C ILE A 57 9.38 -1.67 7.17
N HIS A 58 8.66 -1.73 6.05
CA HIS A 58 8.71 -0.71 5.00
C HIS A 58 7.67 0.41 5.18
N ARG A 59 6.69 0.26 6.10
CA ARG A 59 5.62 1.23 6.40
C ARG A 59 4.75 1.62 5.20
N ILE A 60 4.62 0.73 4.22
CA ILE A 60 3.73 0.90 3.06
C ILE A 60 2.50 0.03 3.30
N THR A 61 1.32 0.65 3.25
CA THR A 61 0.03 -0.03 3.42
C THR A 61 -0.51 -0.53 2.08
N ALA A 62 -1.47 -1.47 2.10
CA ALA A 62 -2.13 -1.88 0.87
C ALA A 62 -2.92 -0.74 0.19
N ALA A 63 -3.41 0.24 0.96
CA ALA A 63 -4.05 1.44 0.44
C ALA A 63 -3.06 2.30 -0.38
N ASP A 64 -1.84 2.50 0.11
CA ASP A 64 -0.81 3.30 -0.58
C ASP A 64 -0.50 2.78 -1.99
N VAL A 65 -0.45 1.46 -2.16
CA VAL A 65 -0.08 0.82 -3.43
C VAL A 65 -1.28 0.41 -4.29
N ARG A 66 -2.51 0.55 -3.78
CA ARG A 66 -3.73 0.12 -4.50
C ARG A 66 -3.85 0.80 -5.86
N HIS A 67 -3.57 2.09 -5.91
CA HIS A 67 -3.60 2.93 -7.11
C HIS A 67 -2.21 3.20 -7.69
N ALA A 68 -1.15 2.64 -7.08
CA ALA A 68 0.18 2.73 -7.65
C ALA A 68 0.23 1.96 -8.98
N PRO A 69 1.03 2.42 -9.95
CA PRO A 69 1.21 1.69 -11.20
C PRO A 69 1.96 0.37 -10.96
N PRO A 70 1.70 -0.67 -11.76
CA PRO A 70 2.51 -1.87 -11.73
C PRO A 70 3.90 -1.59 -12.34
N PHE A 71 4.89 -2.45 -12.05
CA PHE A 71 6.28 -2.22 -12.46
C PHE A 71 6.42 -2.02 -13.98
N GLU A 72 5.69 -2.81 -14.77
CA GLU A 72 5.73 -2.74 -16.23
C GLU A 72 5.34 -1.38 -16.80
N ALA A 73 4.48 -0.63 -16.10
CA ALA A 73 4.08 0.71 -16.51
C ALA A 73 5.13 1.78 -16.18
N LEU A 74 6.10 1.47 -15.30
CA LEU A 74 7.21 2.33 -14.89
C LEU A 74 8.55 1.95 -15.53
N ALA A 75 8.65 0.74 -16.09
CA ALA A 75 9.89 0.14 -16.54
C ALA A 75 10.65 0.99 -17.58
N GLY A 76 9.94 1.71 -18.46
CA GLY A 76 10.54 2.63 -19.42
C GLY A 76 11.27 3.81 -18.75
N THR A 77 10.64 4.40 -17.73
CA THR A 77 11.20 5.48 -16.92
C THR A 77 12.41 4.99 -16.15
N ILE A 78 12.28 3.83 -15.48
CA ILE A 78 13.37 3.22 -14.71
C ILE A 78 14.56 2.94 -15.65
N ALA A 79 14.34 2.27 -16.78
CA ALA A 79 15.40 1.98 -17.74
C ALA A 79 16.05 3.26 -18.30
N GLY A 80 15.26 4.29 -18.58
CA GLY A 80 15.76 5.60 -19.02
C GLY A 80 16.64 6.28 -17.97
N LEU A 81 16.26 6.21 -16.69
CA LEU A 81 17.04 6.78 -15.59
C LEU A 81 18.34 6.02 -15.31
N LEU A 82 18.38 4.71 -15.57
CA LEU A 82 19.58 3.88 -15.37
C LEU A 82 20.50 3.83 -16.60
N ARG A 83 20.00 4.20 -17.78
CA ARG A 83 20.72 4.15 -19.06
C ARG A 83 22.01 4.96 -19.02
N GLY A 84 23.11 4.33 -19.44
CA GLY A 84 24.43 4.96 -19.52
C GLY A 84 25.14 5.18 -18.17
N ARG A 85 24.51 4.81 -17.04
CA ARG A 85 25.04 5.05 -15.69
C ARG A 85 25.47 3.74 -15.02
N VAL A 86 26.39 3.86 -14.06
CA VAL A 86 26.75 2.77 -13.15
C VAL A 86 25.66 2.62 -12.11
N VAL A 87 25.05 1.44 -12.00
CA VAL A 87 24.09 1.17 -10.94
C VAL A 87 24.83 1.03 -9.62
N VAL A 88 24.36 1.76 -8.61
CA VAL A 88 24.92 1.75 -7.26
C VAL A 88 23.81 1.44 -6.28
N ALA A 89 24.07 0.66 -5.24
CA ALA A 89 23.15 0.55 -4.11
C ALA A 89 23.94 0.26 -2.85
N HIS A 90 23.30 0.42 -1.68
CA HIS A 90 23.94 0.03 -0.44
C HIS A 90 24.09 -1.49 -0.36
N ASN A 91 23.07 -2.25 -0.71
CA ASN A 91 23.13 -3.71 -0.82
C ASN A 91 22.83 -4.19 -2.25
N LEU A 92 23.71 -3.83 -3.19
CA LEU A 92 23.50 -4.05 -4.63
C LEU A 92 23.04 -5.47 -4.99
N ARG A 93 23.52 -6.50 -4.30
CA ARG A 93 23.07 -7.88 -4.56
C ARG A 93 21.55 -8.04 -4.40
N PHE A 94 20.98 -7.40 -3.38
CA PHE A 94 19.55 -7.42 -3.09
C PHE A 94 18.77 -6.56 -4.09
N ASP A 95 19.12 -5.28 -4.22
CA ASP A 95 18.39 -4.35 -5.09
C ASP A 95 18.42 -4.80 -6.56
N ALA A 96 19.60 -5.18 -7.04
CA ALA A 96 19.76 -5.59 -8.43
C ALA A 96 19.03 -6.91 -8.73
N MET A 97 18.93 -7.86 -7.79
CA MET A 97 18.16 -9.09 -8.05
C MET A 97 16.66 -8.85 -8.15
N PHE A 98 16.12 -7.90 -7.38
CA PHE A 98 14.71 -7.53 -7.45
C PHE A 98 14.40 -6.79 -8.76
N LEU A 99 15.18 -5.76 -9.09
CA LEU A 99 15.01 -5.05 -10.36
C LEU A 99 15.19 -5.98 -11.57
N ALA A 100 16.21 -6.85 -11.55
CA ALA A 100 16.43 -7.81 -12.64
C ALA A 100 15.27 -8.83 -12.76
N SER A 101 14.70 -9.27 -11.64
CA SER A 101 13.51 -10.15 -11.64
C SER A 101 12.31 -9.46 -12.26
N GLU A 102 12.07 -8.18 -11.95
CA GLU A 102 10.97 -7.40 -12.53
C GLU A 102 11.12 -7.23 -14.05
N PHE A 103 12.32 -6.86 -14.54
CA PHE A 103 12.59 -6.82 -15.99
C PHE A 103 12.45 -8.20 -16.65
N THR A 104 12.94 -9.26 -15.99
CA THR A 104 12.85 -10.63 -16.53
C THR A 104 11.40 -11.10 -16.67
N ARG A 105 10.51 -10.71 -15.76
CA ARG A 105 9.06 -11.00 -15.86
C ARG A 105 8.39 -10.37 -17.08
N MET A 106 8.95 -9.26 -17.57
CA MET A 106 8.52 -8.61 -18.80
C MET A 106 9.19 -9.20 -20.05
N GLY A 107 10.05 -10.22 -19.91
CA GLY A 107 10.85 -10.77 -21.01
C GLY A 107 12.04 -9.89 -21.40
N VAL A 108 12.47 -8.99 -20.52
CA VAL A 108 13.52 -8.00 -20.80
C VAL A 108 14.79 -8.33 -20.02
N ALA A 109 15.93 -8.42 -20.72
CA ALA A 109 17.24 -8.54 -20.09
C ALA A 109 17.83 -7.16 -19.79
N ALA A 110 18.06 -6.85 -18.51
CA ALA A 110 18.69 -5.60 -18.07
C ALA A 110 20.12 -5.85 -17.56
N PRO A 111 21.09 -4.92 -17.75
CA PRO A 111 22.49 -5.09 -17.37
C PRO A 111 22.72 -4.87 -15.85
N LEU A 112 21.95 -5.59 -15.02
CA LEU A 112 21.93 -5.48 -13.56
C LEU A 112 22.80 -6.55 -12.86
N ALA A 113 23.83 -7.05 -13.54
CA ALA A 113 24.77 -7.98 -12.91
C ALA A 113 25.56 -7.26 -11.81
N VAL A 114 25.69 -7.88 -10.63
CA VAL A 114 26.38 -7.27 -9.47
C VAL A 114 27.80 -6.80 -9.81
N ARG A 115 28.53 -7.56 -10.64
CA ARG A 115 29.88 -7.21 -11.12
C ARG A 115 29.94 -5.93 -11.99
N SER A 116 28.81 -5.46 -12.47
CA SER A 116 28.68 -4.30 -13.35
C SER A 116 28.19 -3.05 -12.61
N GLY A 117 28.00 -3.13 -11.29
CA GLY A 117 27.62 -2.02 -10.43
C GLY A 117 28.56 -1.83 -9.23
N VAL A 118 28.21 -0.90 -8.35
CA VAL A 118 28.96 -0.59 -7.13
C VAL A 118 28.10 -0.83 -5.90
N CYS A 119 28.65 -1.52 -4.91
CA CYS A 119 27.98 -1.82 -3.65
C CYS A 119 28.65 -1.02 -2.53
N THR A 120 27.98 -0.01 -1.97
CA THR A 120 28.60 0.85 -0.94
C THR A 120 28.85 0.08 0.36
N MET A 121 28.00 -0.89 0.72
CA MET A 121 28.26 -1.80 1.85
C MET A 121 29.53 -2.63 1.68
N THR A 122 29.80 -3.13 0.47
CA THR A 122 31.00 -3.93 0.20
C THR A 122 32.27 -3.10 0.26
N TRP A 123 32.19 -1.83 -0.13
CA TRP A 123 33.32 -0.91 -0.09
C TRP A 123 33.50 -0.18 1.24
N ALA A 124 32.50 -0.21 2.14
CA ALA A 124 32.59 0.42 3.45
C ALA A 124 33.89 0.08 4.21
N PRO A 125 34.36 -1.19 4.30
CA PRO A 125 35.61 -1.50 5.01
C PRO A 125 36.88 -0.88 4.42
N HIS A 126 36.84 -0.47 3.15
CA HIS A 126 37.97 0.18 2.48
C HIS A 126 38.04 1.68 2.82
N PHE A 127 36.89 2.35 2.92
CA PHE A 127 36.81 3.80 3.11
C PHE A 127 36.53 4.24 4.54
N ILE A 128 35.75 3.45 5.28
CA ILE A 128 35.29 3.73 6.65
C ILE A 128 35.36 2.44 7.50
N PRO A 129 36.57 1.89 7.75
CA PRO A 129 36.75 0.58 8.40
C PRO A 129 36.12 0.45 9.79
N GLU A 130 35.92 1.55 10.50
CA GLU A 130 35.29 1.66 11.81
C GLU A 130 33.76 1.58 11.76
N ALA A 131 33.15 1.77 10.59
CA ALA A 131 31.71 1.81 10.44
C ALA A 131 31.08 0.40 10.46
N PRO A 132 29.91 0.22 11.11
CA PRO A 132 29.05 -0.92 10.84
C PRO A 132 28.66 -0.97 9.36
N ARG A 133 28.48 -2.17 8.82
CA ARG A 133 28.17 -2.38 7.39
C ARG A 133 26.75 -1.99 6.97
N ASN A 134 25.85 -1.74 7.92
CA ASN A 134 24.48 -1.32 7.58
C ASN A 134 24.44 0.17 7.22
N LEU A 135 23.40 0.59 6.50
CA LEU A 135 23.29 1.93 5.93
C LEU A 135 23.39 3.01 7.01
N ALA A 136 22.65 2.84 8.11
CA ALA A 136 22.64 3.78 9.23
C ALA A 136 24.02 3.94 9.87
N GLY A 137 24.75 2.83 10.09
CA GLY A 137 26.09 2.85 10.65
C GLY A 137 27.10 3.52 9.73
N CYS A 138 27.05 3.24 8.43
CA CYS A 138 27.88 3.92 7.44
C CYS A 138 27.56 5.42 7.37
N CYS A 139 26.28 5.80 7.36
CA CYS A 139 25.85 7.19 7.29
C CYS A 139 26.27 7.97 8.53
N ALA A 140 26.20 7.37 9.72
CA ALA A 140 26.64 8.01 10.95
C ALA A 140 28.13 8.37 10.94
N VAL A 141 29.00 7.47 10.46
CA VAL A 141 30.44 7.72 10.35
C VAL A 141 30.76 8.74 9.25
N ALA A 142 30.05 8.66 8.12
CA ALA A 142 30.26 9.56 6.98
C ALA A 142 29.57 10.93 7.13
N GLU A 143 28.90 11.18 8.26
CA GLU A 143 28.07 12.36 8.53
C GLU A 143 27.01 12.63 7.44
N VAL A 144 26.41 11.56 6.92
CA VAL A 144 25.33 11.61 5.93
C VAL A 144 23.98 11.57 6.66
N PRO A 145 23.07 12.53 6.40
CA PRO A 145 21.72 12.52 7.00
C PRO A 145 20.92 11.28 6.59
N LEU A 146 20.27 10.65 7.56
CA LEU A 146 19.34 9.54 7.36
C LEU A 146 18.12 9.71 8.28
N GLU A 147 17.14 10.47 7.83
CA GLU A 147 15.86 10.69 8.52
C GLU A 147 14.74 10.01 7.74
N GLY A 148 13.98 9.12 8.39
CA GLY A 148 12.87 8.41 7.73
C GLY A 148 13.25 7.09 7.05
N HIS A 149 14.27 6.38 7.57
CA HIS A 149 14.70 5.06 7.10
C HIS A 149 13.53 4.09 6.84
N HIS A 150 13.67 3.26 5.80
CA HIS A 150 12.63 2.43 5.17
C HIS A 150 11.65 3.19 4.24
N ASP A 151 12.15 4.27 3.64
CA ASP A 151 11.61 4.93 2.46
C ASP A 151 12.67 4.82 1.36
N ALA A 152 12.31 4.20 0.23
CA ALA A 152 13.30 3.85 -0.79
C ALA A 152 14.03 5.10 -1.31
N LEU A 153 13.36 6.25 -1.46
CA LEU A 153 14.08 7.44 -1.94
C LEU A 153 14.98 8.04 -0.85
N VAL A 154 14.52 8.06 0.41
CA VAL A 154 15.38 8.49 1.53
C VAL A 154 16.64 7.64 1.62
N ASP A 155 16.50 6.32 1.56
CA ASP A 155 17.62 5.38 1.67
C ASP A 155 18.53 5.48 0.43
N THR A 156 17.96 5.70 -0.75
CA THR A 156 18.72 5.98 -1.98
C THR A 156 19.55 7.26 -1.87
N ARG A 157 19.00 8.35 -1.31
CA ARG A 157 19.72 9.62 -1.09
C ARG A 157 20.88 9.45 -0.12
N ALA A 158 20.66 8.70 0.96
CA ALA A 158 21.71 8.39 1.93
C ALA A 158 22.83 7.56 1.29
N ALA A 159 22.48 6.53 0.50
CA ALA A 159 23.45 5.76 -0.27
C ALA A 159 24.22 6.62 -1.30
N ALA A 160 23.59 7.61 -1.92
CA ALA A 160 24.26 8.58 -2.80
C ALA A 160 25.23 9.48 -2.03
N GLY A 161 24.85 9.92 -0.83
CA GLY A 161 25.74 10.64 0.09
C GLY A 161 26.98 9.83 0.47
N LEU A 162 26.80 8.53 0.76
CA LEU A 162 27.91 7.61 1.03
C LEU A 162 28.83 7.44 -0.18
N LEU A 163 28.26 7.23 -1.37
CA LEU A 163 29.04 7.14 -2.60
C LEU A 163 29.91 8.39 -2.79
N ARG A 164 29.31 9.58 -2.64
CA ARG A 164 30.03 10.86 -2.74
C ARG A 164 31.15 10.97 -1.69
N HIS A 165 30.89 10.52 -0.46
CA HIS A 165 31.89 10.50 0.59
C HIS A 165 33.10 9.61 0.21
N TYR A 166 32.85 8.39 -0.29
CA TYR A 166 33.92 7.48 -0.74
C TYR A 166 34.70 8.03 -1.92
N ILE A 167 34.03 8.68 -2.89
CA ILE A 167 34.69 9.34 -4.00
C ILE A 167 35.64 10.43 -3.49
N ARG A 168 35.20 11.25 -2.54
CA ARG A 168 36.04 12.31 -1.94
C ARG A 168 37.25 11.75 -1.21
N LEU A 169 37.08 10.67 -0.44
CA LEU A 169 38.20 9.99 0.25
C LEU A 169 39.21 9.41 -0.74
N GLY A 170 38.75 8.73 -1.80
CA GLY A 170 39.62 8.19 -2.85
C GLY A 170 40.42 9.28 -3.55
N ASN A 171 39.74 10.37 -3.94
CA ASN A 171 40.38 11.53 -4.57
C ASN A 171 41.40 12.20 -3.64
N ALA A 172 41.08 12.36 -2.35
CA ALA A 172 42.00 12.94 -1.36
C ALA A 172 43.25 12.06 -1.13
N ALA A 173 43.11 10.75 -1.25
CA ALA A 173 44.22 9.80 -1.19
C ALA A 173 45.06 9.74 -2.48
N GLY A 174 44.63 10.40 -3.57
CA GLY A 174 45.29 10.35 -4.87
C GLY A 174 45.27 8.96 -5.52
N ALA A 175 44.34 8.10 -5.10
CA ALA A 175 44.18 6.75 -5.61
C ALA A 175 43.00 6.66 -6.56
N ASP A 176 43.12 5.83 -7.59
CA ASP A 176 41.98 5.51 -8.44
C ASP A 176 40.87 4.83 -7.61
N LEU A 177 39.62 5.15 -7.94
CA LEU A 177 38.49 4.49 -7.29
C LEU A 177 38.53 2.98 -7.58
N PRO A 178 38.26 2.11 -6.59
CA PRO A 178 38.29 0.66 -6.79
C PRO A 178 37.33 0.12 -7.86
N TRP A 179 36.38 0.95 -8.32
CA TRP A 179 35.42 0.66 -9.37
C TRP A 179 35.61 1.51 -10.64
N ALA A 180 36.79 2.09 -10.87
CA ALA A 180 37.08 2.90 -12.05
C ALA A 180 36.79 2.15 -13.37
N ASP A 181 37.18 0.87 -13.47
CA ASP A 181 36.88 0.02 -14.63
C ASP A 181 35.38 -0.15 -14.87
N VAL A 182 34.61 -0.27 -13.78
CA VAL A 182 33.15 -0.36 -13.83
C VAL A 182 32.58 0.95 -14.37
N LEU A 183 33.10 2.10 -13.97
CA LEU A 183 32.67 3.40 -14.49
C LEU A 183 32.95 3.55 -15.99
N ALA A 184 34.11 3.10 -16.45
CA ALA A 184 34.50 3.15 -17.86
C ALA A 184 33.72 2.17 -18.76
N ALA A 185 33.16 1.10 -18.19
CA ALA A 185 32.46 0.07 -18.96
C ALA A 185 31.17 0.59 -19.62
N GLN A 186 31.02 0.33 -20.92
CA GLN A 186 29.77 0.58 -21.63
C GLN A 186 28.69 -0.44 -21.25
N ARG A 187 27.46 0.05 -21.08
CA ARG A 187 26.30 -0.77 -20.74
C ARG A 187 25.20 -0.54 -21.77
N SER A 188 24.76 -1.62 -22.40
CA SER A 188 23.58 -1.58 -23.24
C SER A 188 22.35 -1.82 -22.37
N TRP A 189 21.49 -0.81 -22.28
CA TRP A 189 20.18 -0.93 -21.66
C TRP A 189 19.12 -1.24 -22.72
N PRO A 190 18.12 -2.07 -22.41
CA PRO A 190 17.03 -2.34 -23.33
C PRO A 190 16.30 -1.05 -23.71
N ASP A 191 15.87 -0.98 -24.96
CA ASP A 191 15.02 0.12 -25.42
C ASP A 191 13.56 -0.22 -25.11
N LEU A 192 13.03 0.46 -24.10
CA LEU A 192 11.67 0.29 -23.63
C LEU A 192 10.86 1.52 -24.04
N PRO A 193 9.57 1.35 -24.39
CA PRO A 193 8.70 2.48 -24.67
C PRO A 193 8.61 3.41 -23.45
N ALA A 194 8.32 4.68 -23.70
CA ALA A 194 8.09 5.65 -22.63
C ALA A 194 6.98 5.13 -21.70
N SER A 195 7.19 5.32 -20.39
CA SER A 195 6.20 4.93 -19.39
C SER A 195 4.87 5.63 -19.63
N THR A 196 3.80 4.87 -19.45
CA THR A 196 2.43 5.37 -19.57
C THR A 196 1.86 5.85 -18.25
N ALA A 197 2.52 5.54 -17.12
CA ALA A 197 2.08 5.90 -15.79
C ALA A 197 2.96 6.97 -15.13
N GLN A 198 2.34 7.79 -14.29
CA GLN A 198 3.02 8.74 -13.42
C GLN A 198 3.50 8.05 -12.13
N ALA A 199 4.61 8.53 -11.59
CA ALA A 199 5.12 8.05 -10.31
C ALA A 199 4.19 8.45 -9.16
N VAL A 200 3.95 7.52 -8.24
CA VAL A 200 3.13 7.74 -7.03
C VAL A 200 4.07 7.78 -5.83
N ARG A 201 3.98 8.82 -5.01
CA ARG A 201 4.83 9.00 -3.81
C ARG A 201 4.05 8.65 -2.55
N ARG A 202 4.75 8.19 -1.51
CA ARG A 202 4.20 8.03 -0.16
C ARG A 202 3.49 9.31 0.29
N GLY A 203 2.34 9.19 0.96
CA GLY A 203 1.63 10.31 1.59
C GLY A 203 0.82 11.23 0.68
N VAL A 204 0.90 11.12 -0.66
CA VAL A 204 0.13 12.00 -1.58
C VAL A 204 -1.35 11.59 -1.70
N SER A 205 -1.69 10.34 -1.34
CA SER A 205 -3.09 9.84 -1.40
C SER A 205 -3.74 9.61 -0.02
N ALA A 206 -2.97 9.60 1.08
CA ALA A 206 -3.44 9.06 2.36
C ALA A 206 -3.80 10.13 3.40
N ASP A 207 -3.26 11.36 3.31
CA ASP A 207 -3.05 12.15 4.53
C ASP A 207 -4.09 13.23 4.85
N ARG A 208 -5.22 13.35 4.12
CA ARG A 208 -6.25 14.34 4.51
C ARG A 208 -7.69 13.89 4.58
N ASP A 209 -8.13 12.90 3.81
CA ASP A 209 -9.56 12.55 3.80
C ASP A 209 -9.85 11.04 3.88
N ALA A 210 -8.82 10.19 3.80
CA ALA A 210 -8.97 8.77 4.15
C ALA A 210 -9.18 8.59 5.67
N HIS A 211 -8.69 9.53 6.49
CA HIS A 211 -8.75 9.40 7.95
C HIS A 211 -10.17 9.60 8.52
N PHE A 212 -11.02 10.44 7.94
CA PHE A 212 -12.41 10.61 8.41
C PHE A 212 -13.31 9.47 7.91
N LEU A 213 -13.41 9.28 6.60
CA LEU A 213 -14.28 8.25 6.01
C LEU A 213 -13.88 6.82 6.41
N ALA A 214 -12.59 6.45 6.36
CA ALA A 214 -12.18 5.09 6.75
C ALA A 214 -12.38 4.80 8.26
N ARG A 215 -12.32 5.82 9.13
CA ARG A 215 -12.61 5.66 10.58
C ARG A 215 -14.10 5.47 10.84
N VAL A 216 -14.95 6.19 10.10
CA VAL A 216 -16.41 6.11 10.25
C VAL A 216 -16.96 4.81 9.65
N LEU A 217 -16.46 4.39 8.48
CA LEU A 217 -16.83 3.15 7.79
C LEU A 217 -16.59 1.89 8.64
N ASP A 218 -15.54 1.90 9.48
CA ASP A 218 -15.23 0.82 10.43
C ASP A 218 -16.27 0.66 11.56
N THR A 219 -17.20 1.60 11.71
CA THR A 219 -18.25 1.62 12.74
C THR A 219 -19.67 1.44 12.19
N LEU A 220 -19.84 1.43 10.87
CA LEU A 220 -21.14 1.29 10.23
C LEU A 220 -21.68 -0.14 10.39
N PRO A 221 -22.94 -0.29 10.84
CA PRO A 221 -23.52 -1.62 11.03
C PRO A 221 -23.96 -2.23 9.70
N ARG A 222 -23.61 -3.51 9.51
CA ARG A 222 -24.01 -4.34 8.36
C ARG A 222 -25.52 -4.62 8.35
N VAL A 223 -26.14 -4.53 7.18
CA VAL A 223 -27.58 -4.66 6.97
C VAL A 223 -27.86 -5.95 6.18
N ALA A 224 -28.42 -6.95 6.89
CA ALA A 224 -28.69 -8.27 6.33
C ALA A 224 -29.96 -8.35 5.46
N GLU A 225 -30.83 -7.34 5.52
CA GLU A 225 -32.11 -7.30 4.79
C GLU A 225 -32.34 -5.90 4.16
N PRO A 226 -32.76 -5.81 2.88
CA PRO A 226 -33.08 -6.91 1.99
C PRO A 226 -31.82 -7.67 1.51
N ALA A 227 -32.00 -8.89 1.01
CA ALA A 227 -30.93 -9.66 0.38
C ALA A 227 -30.21 -8.83 -0.70
N GLY A 228 -28.90 -8.62 -0.52
CA GLY A 228 -28.08 -7.76 -1.39
C GLY A 228 -27.71 -6.40 -0.80
N ALA A 229 -28.35 -5.95 0.29
CA ALA A 229 -28.07 -4.67 0.95
C ALA A 229 -26.60 -4.53 1.38
N ASP A 230 -26.04 -5.54 2.07
CA ASP A 230 -24.62 -5.54 2.45
C ASP A 230 -23.66 -5.47 1.26
N THR A 231 -24.00 -6.15 0.16
CA THR A 231 -23.16 -6.14 -1.06
C THR A 231 -23.21 -4.78 -1.76
N TYR A 232 -24.37 -4.13 -1.70
CA TYR A 232 -24.55 -2.77 -2.20
C TYR A 232 -23.80 -1.75 -1.34
N LEU A 233 -23.91 -1.83 -0.01
CA LEU A 233 -23.20 -0.94 0.92
C LEU A 233 -21.68 -1.11 0.84
N ASP A 234 -21.17 -2.35 0.70
CA ASP A 234 -19.74 -2.62 0.49
C ASP A 234 -19.22 -2.01 -0.84
N LEU A 235 -20.08 -1.90 -1.88
CA LEU A 235 -19.74 -1.24 -3.14
C LEU A 235 -19.79 0.29 -2.99
N LEU A 236 -20.80 0.81 -2.29
CA LEU A 236 -20.95 2.22 -1.98
C LEU A 236 -19.76 2.74 -1.16
N ASP A 237 -19.29 1.98 -0.18
CA ASP A 237 -18.09 2.30 0.62
C ASP A 237 -16.84 2.45 -0.25
N ARG A 238 -16.69 1.61 -1.28
CA ARG A 238 -15.57 1.69 -2.22
C ARG A 238 -15.66 2.92 -3.10
N VAL A 239 -16.85 3.26 -3.59
CA VAL A 239 -17.08 4.45 -4.42
C VAL A 239 -16.79 5.72 -3.60
N LEU A 240 -17.20 5.74 -2.33
CA LEU A 240 -16.96 6.87 -1.41
C LEU A 240 -15.49 7.01 -1.00
N LEU A 241 -14.76 5.90 -0.84
CA LEU A 241 -13.32 5.89 -0.56
C LEU A 241 -12.47 6.35 -1.75
N ASP A 242 -12.91 6.06 -2.98
CA ASP A 242 -12.19 6.40 -4.22
C ASP A 242 -12.37 7.88 -4.65
N ARG A 243 -13.20 8.66 -3.93
CA ARG A 243 -13.55 10.08 -4.17
C ARG A 243 -14.03 10.44 -5.58
N ASP A 244 -14.33 9.45 -6.40
CA ASP A 244 -14.91 9.69 -7.72
C ASP A 244 -16.43 9.88 -7.57
N ILE A 245 -16.82 11.01 -6.96
CA ILE A 245 -18.21 11.47 -6.79
C ILE A 245 -18.68 12.05 -8.13
N SER A 246 -18.66 11.21 -9.16
CA SER A 246 -19.21 11.56 -10.48
C SER A 246 -20.67 11.11 -10.57
N PRO A 247 -21.54 11.81 -11.30
CA PRO A 247 -22.92 11.38 -11.54
C PRO A 247 -22.99 9.94 -12.11
N THR A 248 -21.98 9.56 -12.89
CA THR A 248 -21.81 8.22 -13.47
C THR A 248 -21.58 7.11 -12.43
N ALA A 249 -20.99 7.44 -11.27
CA ALA A 249 -20.84 6.47 -10.18
C ALA A 249 -22.19 6.19 -9.48
N GLY A 250 -23.06 7.21 -9.39
CA GLY A 250 -24.43 7.08 -8.90
C GLY A 250 -25.27 6.16 -9.80
N ASP A 251 -25.19 6.35 -11.12
CA ASP A 251 -25.89 5.50 -12.10
C ASP A 251 -25.41 4.04 -12.02
N ALA A 252 -24.10 3.80 -11.91
CA ALA A 252 -23.53 2.46 -11.78
C ALA A 252 -23.94 1.76 -10.48
N LEU A 253 -24.06 2.51 -9.37
CA LEU A 253 -24.59 1.99 -8.11
C LEU A 253 -26.06 1.63 -8.23
N ALA A 254 -26.88 2.46 -8.88
CA ALA A 254 -28.30 2.20 -9.11
C ALA A 254 -28.53 0.99 -10.02
N GLU A 255 -27.75 0.84 -11.09
CA GLU A 255 -27.77 -0.34 -11.98
C GLU A 255 -27.38 -1.62 -11.23
N PHE A 256 -26.32 -1.56 -10.40
CA PHE A 256 -25.89 -2.69 -9.60
C PHE A 256 -26.95 -3.10 -8.56
N ALA A 257 -27.58 -2.13 -7.89
CA ALA A 257 -28.63 -2.39 -6.92
C ALA A 257 -29.86 -3.07 -7.53
N ASN A 258 -30.28 -2.63 -8.72
CA ASN A 258 -31.32 -3.29 -9.49
C ASN A 258 -30.92 -4.73 -9.87
N GLY A 259 -29.65 -4.94 -10.26
CA GLY A 259 -29.11 -6.25 -10.61
C GLY A 259 -29.10 -7.28 -9.48
N ILE A 260 -29.10 -6.82 -8.22
CA ILE A 260 -29.18 -7.67 -7.03
C ILE A 260 -30.58 -7.70 -6.38
N GLY A 261 -31.58 -7.08 -7.01
CA GLY A 261 -32.98 -7.15 -6.61
C GLY A 261 -33.41 -6.17 -5.50
N LEU A 262 -32.64 -5.10 -5.25
CA LEU A 262 -33.04 -4.03 -4.34
C LEU A 262 -34.04 -3.10 -5.02
N SER A 263 -35.18 -2.85 -4.38
CA SER A 263 -36.15 -1.88 -4.89
C SER A 263 -35.67 -0.45 -4.64
N TRP A 264 -36.18 0.52 -5.42
CA TRP A 264 -35.91 1.95 -5.20
C TRP A 264 -36.24 2.41 -3.77
N GLY A 265 -37.34 1.87 -3.19
CA GLY A 265 -37.73 2.15 -1.81
C GLY A 265 -36.76 1.56 -0.77
N ASP A 266 -36.08 0.46 -1.08
CA ASP A 266 -35.05 -0.12 -0.21
C ASP A 266 -33.73 0.64 -0.32
N LEU A 267 -33.37 1.06 -1.53
CA LEU A 267 -32.20 1.89 -1.80
C LEU A 267 -32.26 3.21 -1.02
N HIS A 268 -33.37 3.93 -1.17
CA HIS A 268 -33.59 5.21 -0.51
C HIS A 268 -33.60 5.08 1.02
N ARG A 269 -34.04 3.93 1.55
CA ARG A 269 -33.99 3.62 2.98
C ARG A 269 -32.55 3.38 3.45
N LEU A 270 -31.80 2.53 2.72
CA LEU A 270 -30.40 2.23 2.99
C LEU A 270 -29.52 3.48 2.95
N HIS A 271 -29.76 4.37 1.99
CA HIS A 271 -29.06 5.65 1.85
C HIS A 271 -29.30 6.59 3.02
N ARG A 272 -30.55 6.75 3.46
CA ARG A 272 -30.86 7.57 4.64
C ARG A 272 -30.27 6.98 5.91
N ASP A 273 -30.32 5.66 6.07
CA ASP A 273 -29.76 4.99 7.24
C ASP A 273 -28.22 5.10 7.28
N TYR A 274 -27.58 5.01 6.11
CA TYR A 274 -26.15 5.21 5.92
C TYR A 274 -25.72 6.64 6.27
N LEU A 275 -26.39 7.66 5.70
CA LEU A 275 -26.11 9.06 6.00
C LEU A 275 -26.32 9.38 7.48
N ALA A 276 -27.39 8.85 8.10
CA ALA A 276 -27.65 9.02 9.52
C ALA A 276 -26.57 8.37 10.40
N ALA A 277 -25.96 7.28 9.95
CA ALA A 277 -24.85 6.64 10.65
C ALA A 277 -23.54 7.44 10.54
N LEU A 278 -23.27 8.04 9.37
CA LEU A 278 -22.17 9.00 9.21
C LEU A 278 -22.34 10.22 10.13
N ALA A 279 -23.53 10.80 10.16
CA ALA A 279 -23.86 11.95 11.00
C ALA A 279 -23.70 11.65 12.50
N ARG A 280 -24.12 10.46 12.97
CA ARG A 280 -23.87 10.01 14.36
C ARG A 280 -22.40 9.92 14.70
N SER A 281 -21.59 9.40 13.79
CA SER A 281 -20.15 9.30 14.03
C SER A 281 -19.48 10.66 14.07
N ALA A 282 -19.90 11.61 13.23
CA ALA A 282 -19.39 12.98 13.25
C ALA A 282 -19.70 13.68 14.58
N ILE A 283 -20.94 13.55 15.09
CA ILE A 283 -21.35 14.13 16.37
C ILE A 283 -20.65 13.48 17.58
N ALA A 284 -20.32 12.19 17.50
CA ALA A 284 -19.62 11.49 18.58
C ALA A 284 -18.21 12.03 18.86
N GLU A 285 -17.60 12.72 17.89
CA GLU A 285 -16.27 13.32 18.01
C GLU A 285 -16.29 14.81 18.43
N GLY A 286 -17.48 15.43 18.47
CA GLY A 286 -17.66 16.83 18.85
C GLY A 286 -18.80 17.50 18.08
N ALA A 287 -18.85 18.83 18.13
CA ALA A 287 -19.77 19.58 17.27
C ALA A 287 -19.27 19.53 15.81
N VAL A 288 -20.16 19.20 14.88
CA VAL A 288 -19.85 19.10 13.45
C VAL A 288 -19.47 20.47 12.89
N ASP A 289 -18.30 20.57 12.29
CA ASP A 289 -17.82 21.83 11.70
C ASP A 289 -18.36 22.07 10.27
N ALA A 290 -18.11 23.26 9.72
CA ALA A 290 -18.61 23.62 8.39
C ALA A 290 -18.07 22.74 7.25
N ARG A 291 -16.87 22.15 7.42
CA ARG A 291 -16.25 21.27 6.42
C ARG A 291 -16.83 19.88 6.46
N GLU A 292 -17.02 19.33 7.65
CA GLU A 292 -17.67 18.03 7.88
C GLU A 292 -19.12 18.05 7.38
N ARG A 293 -19.81 19.18 7.54
CA ARG A 293 -21.16 19.39 7.02
C ARG A 293 -21.19 19.44 5.48
N ASP A 294 -20.25 20.13 4.85
CA ASP A 294 -20.10 20.17 3.39
C ASP A 294 -19.76 18.77 2.82
N GLU A 295 -19.04 17.95 3.57
CA GLU A 295 -18.75 16.56 3.21
C GLU A 295 -19.99 15.68 3.27
N LEU A 296 -20.77 15.75 4.35
CA LEU A 296 -22.05 15.04 4.46
C LEU A 296 -23.01 15.44 3.34
N ALA A 297 -23.01 16.71 2.92
CA ALA A 297 -23.82 17.19 1.78
C ALA A 297 -23.37 16.60 0.43
N ARG A 298 -22.07 16.45 0.21
CA ARG A 298 -21.54 15.77 -1.00
C ARG A 298 -21.91 14.30 -1.02
N VAL A 299 -21.85 13.62 0.12
CA VAL A 299 -22.29 12.22 0.23
C VAL A 299 -23.80 12.11 -0.01
N ALA A 300 -24.61 12.98 0.60
CA ALA A 300 -26.06 13.01 0.39
C ALA A 300 -26.43 13.20 -1.09
N GLY A 301 -25.73 14.08 -1.81
CA GLY A 301 -25.94 14.29 -3.24
C GLY A 301 -25.58 13.06 -4.10
N LEU A 302 -24.55 12.29 -3.73
CA LEU A 302 -24.20 11.04 -4.43
C LEU A 302 -25.24 9.94 -4.20
N LEU A 303 -25.86 9.94 -3.01
CA LEU A 303 -26.90 9.00 -2.63
C LEU A 303 -28.29 9.40 -3.13
N ASP A 304 -28.39 10.43 -3.98
CA ASP A 304 -29.67 10.97 -4.48
C ASP A 304 -30.65 11.33 -3.34
N LEU A 305 -30.10 11.81 -2.22
CA LEU A 305 -30.88 12.27 -1.07
C LEU A 305 -31.19 13.77 -1.19
N PRO A 306 -32.35 14.22 -0.68
CA PRO A 306 -32.71 15.62 -0.79
C PRO A 306 -31.77 16.52 0.05
N PRO A 307 -31.62 17.82 -0.30
CA PRO A 307 -30.64 18.71 0.32
C PRO A 307 -30.79 18.89 1.84
N ASP A 308 -32.00 18.69 2.36
CA ASP A 308 -32.34 18.74 3.79
C ASP A 308 -32.00 17.45 4.55
N ALA A 309 -31.65 16.36 3.86
CA ALA A 309 -31.36 15.07 4.47
C ALA A 309 -30.16 15.09 5.43
N VAL A 310 -29.19 15.99 5.20
CA VAL A 310 -28.03 16.17 6.11
C VAL A 310 -28.48 16.75 7.45
N ASP A 311 -29.39 17.73 7.41
CA ASP A 311 -29.94 18.36 8.61
C ASP A 311 -30.79 17.38 9.40
N GLU A 312 -31.68 16.66 8.74
CA GLU A 312 -32.46 15.61 9.38
C GLU A 312 -31.59 14.50 10.00
N ALA A 313 -30.48 14.15 9.35
CA ALA A 313 -29.54 13.14 9.84
C ALA A 313 -28.79 13.61 11.08
N LEU A 314 -28.31 14.86 11.08
CA LEU A 314 -27.63 15.49 12.22
C LEU A 314 -28.60 15.70 13.40
N ASP A 315 -29.82 16.16 13.15
CA ASP A 315 -30.84 16.34 14.19
C ASP A 315 -31.24 15.00 14.83
N ARG A 316 -31.43 13.96 14.03
CA ARG A 316 -31.71 12.59 14.55
C ARG A 316 -30.54 12.02 15.34
N ALA A 317 -29.32 12.27 14.89
CA ALA A 317 -28.11 11.84 15.56
C ALA A 317 -27.93 12.54 16.91
N ALA A 318 -28.21 13.84 16.98
CA ALA A 318 -28.21 14.63 18.21
C ALA A 318 -29.35 14.22 19.18
N ALA A 319 -30.50 13.78 18.65
CA ALA A 319 -31.66 13.36 19.44
C ALA A 319 -31.53 11.96 20.09
N GLY A 320 -30.43 11.22 19.87
CA GLY A 320 -30.11 9.99 20.60
C GLY A 320 -31.09 8.82 20.39
N ALA A 321 -31.77 8.74 19.24
CA ALA A 321 -32.75 7.67 19.00
C ALA A 321 -32.07 6.30 18.82
N GLU A 322 -31.98 5.52 19.89
CA GLU A 322 -31.64 4.10 19.87
C GLU A 322 -32.67 3.30 19.08
N ARG A 323 -32.26 2.75 17.93
CA ARG A 323 -32.89 1.54 17.38
C ARG A 323 -31.81 0.51 17.09
N GLU A 324 -31.93 -0.64 17.76
CA GLU A 324 -31.07 -1.80 17.65
C GLU A 324 -30.79 -2.19 16.20
N VAL A 325 -29.53 -2.07 15.78
CA VAL A 325 -29.07 -2.57 14.49
C VAL A 325 -28.50 -3.98 14.68
N ARG A 326 -29.04 -4.96 13.95
CA ARG A 326 -28.65 -6.38 14.04
C ARG A 326 -27.23 -6.57 13.48
N ARG A 327 -26.24 -6.68 14.37
CA ARG A 327 -24.83 -6.97 14.04
C ARG A 327 -24.66 -8.28 13.28
N TYR A 328 -23.80 -8.28 12.24
CA TYR A 328 -23.28 -9.50 11.61
C TYR A 328 -22.70 -10.44 12.69
N ARG A 329 -23.30 -11.63 12.87
CA ARG A 329 -22.88 -12.62 13.87
C ARG A 329 -22.44 -13.91 13.18
N LEU A 330 -21.21 -14.32 13.47
CA LEU A 330 -20.75 -15.67 13.13
C LEU A 330 -21.39 -16.70 14.06
N GLN A 331 -21.80 -17.83 13.49
CA GLN A 331 -22.33 -18.98 14.20
C GLN A 331 -21.23 -19.98 14.53
N PRO A 332 -21.33 -20.73 15.65
CA PRO A 332 -20.45 -21.86 15.90
C PRO A 332 -20.47 -22.85 14.71
N GLY A 333 -19.29 -23.28 14.26
CA GLY A 333 -19.12 -24.10 13.08
C GLY A 333 -18.79 -23.33 11.80
N ASP A 334 -18.95 -22.01 11.78
CA ASP A 334 -18.63 -21.20 10.60
C ASP A 334 -17.15 -21.31 10.21
N LEU A 335 -16.93 -21.41 8.90
CA LEU A 335 -15.59 -21.49 8.32
C LEU A 335 -14.95 -20.10 8.28
N VAL A 336 -13.75 -19.96 8.87
CA VAL A 336 -12.98 -18.70 8.90
C VAL A 336 -11.61 -18.92 8.26
N ALA A 337 -11.19 -18.04 7.36
CA ALA A 337 -9.88 -18.10 6.73
C ALA A 337 -8.97 -16.97 7.25
N PHE A 338 -7.65 -17.15 7.14
CA PHE A 338 -6.65 -16.16 7.57
C PHE A 338 -5.67 -15.81 6.44
N THR A 339 -5.27 -14.54 6.34
CA THR A 339 -4.28 -14.04 5.37
C THR A 339 -3.39 -12.92 5.93
N GLY A 340 -2.19 -12.77 5.37
CA GLY A 340 -1.21 -11.75 5.76
C GLY A 340 -0.33 -12.18 6.94
N GLU A 341 0.80 -11.49 7.10
CA GLU A 341 1.68 -11.63 8.27
C GLU A 341 1.24 -10.67 9.38
N ALA A 342 0.56 -11.20 10.39
CA ALA A 342 0.18 -10.44 11.59
C ALA A 342 1.28 -10.49 12.67
N GLU A 343 1.21 -9.57 13.62
CA GLU A 343 2.08 -9.54 14.82
C GLU A 343 2.06 -10.85 15.63
N VAL A 344 0.92 -11.55 15.56
CA VAL A 344 0.70 -12.84 16.20
C VAL A 344 0.66 -13.94 15.12
N PRO A 345 1.40 -15.08 15.30
CA PRO A 345 1.43 -16.16 14.34
C PRO A 345 0.03 -16.68 13.99
N ARG A 346 -0.13 -17.12 12.74
CA ARG A 346 -1.42 -17.59 12.21
C ARG A 346 -2.00 -18.73 13.05
N GLU A 347 -1.15 -19.63 13.54
CA GLU A 347 -1.50 -20.79 14.35
C GLU A 347 -2.23 -20.37 15.64
N VAL A 348 -1.84 -19.24 16.22
CA VAL A 348 -2.46 -18.69 17.43
C VAL A 348 -3.87 -18.16 17.11
N TRP A 349 -4.04 -17.49 15.96
CA TRP A 349 -5.35 -17.03 15.52
C TRP A 349 -6.29 -18.18 15.16
N GLU A 350 -5.78 -19.22 14.52
CA GLU A 350 -6.54 -20.45 14.25
C GLU A 350 -6.94 -21.14 15.56
N SER A 351 -6.05 -21.19 16.56
CA SER A 351 -6.37 -21.71 17.89
C SER A 351 -7.47 -20.90 18.58
N ARG A 352 -7.37 -19.56 18.57
CA ARG A 352 -8.40 -18.66 19.12
C ARG A 352 -9.75 -18.82 18.42
N ALA A 353 -9.75 -18.98 17.09
CA ALA A 353 -10.97 -19.24 16.34
C ALA A 353 -11.62 -20.57 16.75
N ARG A 354 -10.83 -21.64 16.92
CA ARG A 354 -11.32 -22.94 17.41
C ARG A 354 -11.91 -22.83 18.82
N GLN A 355 -11.25 -22.10 19.72
CA GLN A 355 -11.76 -21.85 21.08
C GLN A 355 -13.07 -21.06 21.07
N ALA A 356 -13.24 -20.14 20.12
CA ALA A 356 -14.49 -19.43 19.89
C ALA A 356 -15.55 -20.26 19.15
N GLY A 357 -15.27 -21.53 18.81
CA GLY A 357 -16.19 -22.44 18.14
C GLY A 357 -16.27 -22.26 16.62
N TYR A 358 -15.32 -21.57 15.99
CA TYR A 358 -15.21 -21.45 14.52
C TYR A 358 -14.22 -22.45 13.95
N VAL A 359 -14.31 -22.72 12.65
CA VAL A 359 -13.48 -23.73 11.98
C VAL A 359 -12.50 -23.03 11.03
N PRO A 360 -11.19 -22.99 11.36
CA PRO A 360 -10.18 -22.45 10.46
C PRO A 360 -10.12 -23.23 9.16
N HIS A 361 -10.25 -22.54 8.03
CA HIS A 361 -10.18 -23.14 6.70
C HIS A 361 -8.95 -22.62 5.94
N PRO A 362 -8.17 -23.50 5.27
CA PRO A 362 -6.91 -23.09 4.65
C PRO A 362 -7.09 -22.19 3.41
N ARG A 363 -8.25 -22.28 2.75
CA ARG A 363 -8.59 -21.55 1.51
C ARG A 363 -9.86 -20.72 1.70
N VAL A 364 -10.10 -19.71 0.87
CA VAL A 364 -11.40 -19.03 0.84
C VAL A 364 -12.32 -19.77 -0.14
N THR A 365 -13.37 -20.41 0.34
CA THR A 365 -14.41 -21.06 -0.50
C THR A 365 -15.72 -20.27 -0.37
N LYS A 366 -16.75 -20.62 -1.14
CA LYS A 366 -18.09 -20.01 -0.99
C LYS A 366 -18.75 -20.29 0.37
N GLU A 367 -18.25 -21.29 1.09
CA GLU A 367 -18.71 -21.68 2.43
C GLU A 367 -17.98 -20.91 3.55
N VAL A 368 -16.86 -20.25 3.23
CA VAL A 368 -16.15 -19.41 4.20
C VAL A 368 -16.99 -18.18 4.50
N ARG A 369 -17.23 -17.94 5.80
CA ARG A 369 -18.06 -16.82 6.29
C ARG A 369 -17.25 -15.61 6.70
N LEU A 370 -15.93 -15.74 6.88
CA LEU A 370 -15.08 -14.61 7.25
C LEU A 370 -13.65 -14.85 6.79
N LEU A 371 -13.02 -13.83 6.21
CA LEU A 371 -11.57 -13.75 6.03
C LEU A 371 -11.00 -12.76 7.03
N VAL A 372 -10.09 -13.22 7.89
CA VAL A 372 -9.34 -12.37 8.81
C VAL A 372 -7.99 -12.03 8.17
N ALA A 373 -7.73 -10.74 8.01
CA ALA A 373 -6.51 -10.22 7.40
C ALA A 373 -5.70 -9.37 8.39
N ALA A 374 -4.38 -9.38 8.26
CA ALA A 374 -3.52 -8.44 8.98
C ALA A 374 -3.80 -6.98 8.54
N ASP A 375 -3.99 -6.79 7.24
CA ASP A 375 -4.41 -5.55 6.57
C ASP A 375 -5.67 -5.87 5.75
N PRO A 376 -6.81 -5.16 5.96
CA PRO A 376 -8.07 -5.43 5.27
C PRO A 376 -8.01 -5.18 3.76
N ASP A 377 -7.12 -4.30 3.31
CA ASP A 377 -6.92 -3.95 1.91
C ASP A 377 -5.97 -4.89 1.17
N THR A 378 -5.43 -5.92 1.85
CA THR A 378 -4.50 -6.89 1.26
C THR A 378 -4.97 -7.43 -0.10
N MET A 379 -4.03 -7.52 -1.04
CA MET A 379 -4.26 -8.03 -2.40
C MET A 379 -3.92 -9.52 -2.55
N SER A 380 -3.88 -10.27 -1.44
CA SER A 380 -3.58 -11.70 -1.44
C SER A 380 -4.57 -12.50 -2.30
N GLN A 381 -4.17 -13.70 -2.75
CA GLN A 381 -5.07 -14.59 -3.48
C GLN A 381 -6.35 -14.91 -2.69
N LYS A 382 -6.25 -15.01 -1.35
CA LYS A 382 -7.39 -15.25 -0.48
C LYS A 382 -8.31 -14.03 -0.41
N ALA A 383 -7.77 -12.82 -0.31
CA ALA A 383 -8.56 -11.59 -0.28
C ALA A 383 -9.23 -11.29 -1.62
N ARG A 384 -8.54 -11.49 -2.75
CA ARG A 384 -9.16 -11.45 -4.09
C ARG A 384 -10.33 -12.43 -4.18
N ARG A 385 -10.14 -13.65 -3.70
CA ARG A 385 -11.18 -14.69 -3.75
C ARG A 385 -12.34 -14.44 -2.78
N ALA A 386 -12.06 -13.83 -1.61
CA ALA A 386 -13.08 -13.37 -0.68
C ALA A 386 -13.96 -12.29 -1.32
N ARG A 387 -13.36 -11.31 -1.98
CA ARG A 387 -14.08 -10.26 -2.72
C ARG A 387 -14.97 -10.85 -3.83
N ILE A 388 -14.47 -11.83 -4.59
CA ILE A 388 -15.27 -12.53 -5.63
C ILE A 388 -16.47 -13.28 -5.03
N TYR A 389 -16.31 -13.86 -3.84
CA TYR A 389 -17.37 -14.64 -3.19
C TYR A 389 -18.24 -13.85 -2.21
N GLY A 390 -18.03 -12.53 -2.09
CA GLY A 390 -18.73 -11.69 -1.11
C GLY A 390 -18.43 -12.07 0.35
N VAL A 391 -17.29 -12.72 0.60
CA VAL A 391 -16.87 -13.09 1.96
C VAL A 391 -16.27 -11.86 2.66
N PRO A 392 -16.80 -11.44 3.82
CA PRO A 392 -16.30 -10.28 4.54
C PRO A 392 -14.82 -10.41 4.91
N VAL A 393 -14.05 -9.34 4.71
CA VAL A 393 -12.63 -9.24 5.13
C VAL A 393 -12.55 -8.31 6.33
N VAL A 394 -12.00 -8.78 7.44
CA VAL A 394 -11.86 -8.00 8.67
C VAL A 394 -10.44 -8.04 9.22
N THR A 395 -10.07 -7.01 9.98
CA THR A 395 -8.75 -6.96 10.62
C THR A 395 -8.62 -7.97 11.76
N THR A 396 -7.39 -8.37 12.08
CA THR A 396 -7.11 -9.19 13.28
C THR A 396 -7.62 -8.56 14.58
N ARG A 397 -7.60 -7.21 14.67
CA ARG A 397 -8.15 -6.45 15.80
C ARG A 397 -9.68 -6.56 15.87
N ALA A 398 -10.37 -6.42 14.74
CA ALA A 398 -11.81 -6.61 14.67
C ALA A 398 -12.19 -8.05 15.07
N PHE A 399 -11.50 -9.06 14.52
CA PHE A 399 -11.72 -10.45 14.88
C PHE A 399 -11.49 -10.73 16.37
N LYS A 400 -10.45 -10.15 16.98
CA LYS A 400 -10.20 -10.23 18.42
C LYS A 400 -11.39 -9.72 19.25
N ARG A 401 -12.01 -8.61 18.84
CA ARG A 401 -13.21 -8.07 19.51
C ARG A 401 -14.41 -9.01 19.34
N MET A 402 -14.58 -9.59 18.16
CA MET A 402 -15.67 -10.54 17.87
C MET A 402 -15.62 -11.79 18.76
N ILE A 403 -14.42 -12.30 19.06
CA ILE A 403 -14.25 -13.49 19.91
C ILE A 403 -14.17 -13.19 21.41
N ALA A 404 -14.06 -11.91 21.80
CA ALA A 404 -13.90 -11.48 23.19
C ALA A 404 -15.20 -11.00 23.85
N GLN A 405 -16.27 -10.75 23.09
CA GLN A 405 -17.57 -10.41 23.67
C GLN A 405 -18.20 -11.64 24.32
N PRO A 406 -18.71 -11.54 25.57
CA PRO A 406 -19.49 -12.63 26.17
C PRO A 406 -20.70 -12.92 25.29
N ARG A 407 -20.98 -14.20 25.08
CA ARG A 407 -22.20 -14.64 24.42
C ARG A 407 -23.34 -14.51 25.43
N ASP A 408 -24.19 -13.51 25.24
CA ASP A 408 -25.53 -13.48 25.83
C ASP A 408 -26.46 -14.45 25.09
#